data_AF-A0A5C7B005-F1
#
_entry.id   AF-A0A5C7B005-F1
#
_cell.length_a   1.000
_cell.length_b   1.000
_cell.length_c   1.000
_cell.angle_alpha   90.00
_cell.angle_beta   90.00
_cell.angle_gamma   90.00
#
_symmetry.space_group_name_H-M   'P 1'
#
loop_
_entity.id
_entity.type
_entity.pdbx_description
1 polymer ?
#
loop_
_entity_poly.entity_id
_entity_poly.type
_entity_poly.pdbx_seq_one_letter_code
_entity_poly.pdbx_strand_id
1 'polypeptide(L)'
;MKKNIYKRLKIHYLPMFALSVIFCLIFYLLWKPTLPIVPFITYTSGYLSICLLAVSLLLGPINLMLKIKNPISTNVRRDIGVFGGILGLIHSVVGLFMHFTGRPWLYFVEEVEKGFAIRSGNFGLANYTGLFGALILILLVVISNDYFLRKLKAAKWKNLQRFTYLMFVLVIAHCIFYRLNADKIDLIFYLYLPMFLTILVFQLIGIWLKTRKNI
;
A
#
# COMPACT_ATOMS: atom_id res chain seq x y z
N MET A 1 13.32 1.64 26.32
CA MET A 1 12.17 1.77 25.40
C MET A 1 11.97 3.20 24.84
N LYS A 2 11.86 4.26 25.67
CA LYS A 2 11.66 5.66 25.21
C LYS A 2 12.75 6.22 24.27
N LYS A 3 14.04 5.97 24.52
CA LYS A 3 15.14 6.44 23.64
C LYS A 3 15.04 5.94 22.17
N ASN A 4 14.30 4.86 21.91
CA ASN A 4 14.20 4.25 20.59
C ASN A 4 13.07 4.88 19.72
N ILE A 5 11.98 5.37 20.33
CA ILE A 5 10.87 5.97 19.56
C ILE A 5 11.25 7.35 19.00
N TYR A 6 11.92 8.19 19.80
CA TYR A 6 12.41 9.50 19.34
C TYR A 6 13.42 9.36 18.19
N LYS A 7 14.31 8.35 18.26
CA LYS A 7 15.26 8.06 17.20
C LYS A 7 14.54 7.63 15.91
N ARG A 8 13.53 6.75 16.00
CA ARG A 8 12.73 6.33 14.84
C ARG A 8 11.92 7.50 14.25
N LEU A 9 11.34 8.34 15.10
CA LEU A 9 10.62 9.55 14.67
C LEU A 9 11.53 10.45 13.84
N LYS A 10 12.74 10.76 14.34
CA LYS A 10 13.70 11.64 13.66
C LYS A 10 14.32 11.02 12.42
N ILE A 11 14.69 9.74 12.44
CA ILE A 11 15.49 9.13 11.36
C ILE A 11 14.60 8.50 10.27
N HIS A 12 13.40 8.02 10.61
CA HIS A 12 12.53 7.36 9.63
C HIS A 12 11.31 8.21 9.29
N TYR A 13 10.51 8.58 10.29
CA TYR A 13 9.21 9.21 10.04
C TYR A 13 9.31 10.66 9.56
N LEU A 14 10.22 11.46 10.11
CA LEU A 14 10.41 12.84 9.68
C LEU A 14 10.91 12.95 8.22
N PRO A 15 11.90 12.15 7.77
CA PRO A 15 12.27 12.09 6.35
C PRO A 15 11.13 11.60 5.44
N MET A 16 10.37 10.57 5.84
CA MET A 16 9.21 10.11 5.06
C MET A 16 8.11 11.18 4.97
N PHE A 17 7.90 11.92 6.05
CA PHE A 17 6.98 13.05 6.05
C PHE A 17 7.46 14.17 5.11
N ALA A 18 8.74 14.56 5.20
CA ALA A 18 9.33 15.55 4.30
C ALA A 18 9.25 15.12 2.83
N LEU A 19 9.55 13.85 2.54
CA LEU A 19 9.40 13.27 1.20
C LEU A 19 7.95 13.33 0.72
N SER A 20 6.98 13.08 1.59
CA SER A 20 5.55 13.16 1.27
C SER A 20 5.12 14.60 0.97
N VAL A 21 5.60 15.57 1.75
CA VAL A 21 5.35 17.00 1.50
C VAL A 21 5.95 17.43 0.16
N ILE A 22 7.21 17.06 -0.11
CA ILE A 22 7.88 17.34 -1.38
C ILE A 22 7.11 16.71 -2.54
N PHE A 23 6.67 15.46 -2.41
CA PHE A 23 5.88 14.78 -3.43
C PHE A 23 4.55 15.52 -3.67
N CYS A 24 3.82 15.91 -2.62
CA CYS A 24 2.59 16.68 -2.75
C CYS A 24 2.82 18.03 -3.45
N LEU A 25 3.92 18.73 -3.14
CA LEU A 25 4.29 19.98 -3.80
C LEU A 25 4.60 19.76 -5.28
N ILE A 26 5.43 18.76 -5.62
CA ILE A 26 5.73 18.40 -7.01
C ILE A 26 4.46 18.02 -7.76
N PHE A 27 3.61 17.19 -7.15
CA PHE A 27 2.34 16.77 -7.74
C PHE A 27 1.42 17.96 -8.01
N TYR A 28 1.31 18.89 -7.05
CA TYR A 28 0.54 20.13 -7.19
C TYR A 28 1.05 21.01 -8.34
N LEU A 29 2.37 21.17 -8.45
CA LEU A 29 3.00 22.00 -9.48
C LEU A 29 2.88 21.38 -10.88
N LEU A 30 3.07 20.06 -11.01
CA LEU A 30 3.08 19.37 -12.30
C LEU A 30 1.68 19.06 -12.83
N TRP A 31 0.74 18.70 -11.96
CA TRP A 31 -0.60 18.25 -12.37
C TRP A 31 -1.68 19.35 -12.36
N LYS A 32 -1.27 20.57 -11.98
CA LYS A 32 -2.06 21.81 -11.84
C LYS A 32 -3.12 21.81 -10.72
N PRO A 33 -3.42 22.99 -10.12
CA PRO A 33 -4.14 23.15 -8.85
C PRO A 33 -5.66 22.98 -8.88
N THR A 34 -6.28 22.73 -10.02
CA THR A 34 -7.75 22.81 -10.14
C THR A 34 -8.47 21.61 -9.50
N LEU A 35 -7.73 20.65 -8.96
CA LEU A 35 -8.31 19.54 -8.22
C LEU A 35 -8.83 20.02 -6.86
N PRO A 36 -10.11 19.74 -6.53
CA PRO A 36 -10.59 19.89 -5.17
C PRO A 36 -9.76 19.06 -4.18
N ILE A 37 -9.84 19.41 -2.90
CA ILE A 37 -9.01 18.83 -1.84
C ILE A 37 -9.13 17.29 -1.75
N VAL A 38 -10.34 16.74 -1.94
CA VAL A 38 -10.60 15.29 -1.85
C VAL A 38 -9.88 14.51 -2.96
N PRO A 39 -10.03 14.88 -4.26
CA PRO A 39 -9.21 14.30 -5.32
C PRO A 39 -7.71 14.42 -5.10
N PHE A 40 -7.24 15.60 -4.68
CA PHE A 40 -5.81 15.82 -4.43
C PHE A 40 -5.25 14.87 -3.37
N ILE A 41 -5.92 14.75 -2.22
CA ILE A 41 -5.50 13.85 -1.14
C ILE A 41 -5.57 12.39 -1.61
N THR A 42 -6.66 12.00 -2.30
CA THR A 42 -6.86 10.62 -2.77
C THR A 42 -5.73 10.19 -3.71
N TYR A 43 -5.38 11.01 -4.70
CA TYR A 43 -4.31 10.68 -5.64
C TYR A 43 -2.94 10.66 -4.97
N THR A 44 -2.59 11.72 -4.23
CA THR A 44 -1.24 11.83 -3.63
C THR A 44 -0.98 10.73 -2.60
N SER A 45 -1.96 10.46 -1.72
CA SER A 45 -1.84 9.38 -0.72
C SER A 45 -1.81 7.98 -1.36
N GLY A 46 -2.59 7.74 -2.43
CA GLY A 46 -2.59 6.48 -3.16
C GLY A 46 -1.24 6.19 -3.85
N TYR A 47 -0.72 7.16 -4.62
CA TYR A 47 0.56 6.99 -5.32
C TYR A 47 1.73 6.86 -4.36
N LEU A 48 1.78 7.65 -3.28
CA LEU A 48 2.83 7.50 -2.28
C LEU A 48 2.73 6.16 -1.56
N SER A 49 1.53 5.72 -1.20
CA SER A 49 1.32 4.45 -0.49
C SER A 49 1.84 3.27 -1.30
N ILE A 50 1.49 3.16 -2.58
CA ILE A 50 1.92 2.03 -3.42
C ILE A 50 3.44 2.04 -3.67
N CYS A 51 4.03 3.23 -3.85
CA CYS A 51 5.49 3.37 -3.97
C CYS A 51 6.21 2.92 -2.69
N LEU A 52 5.75 3.34 -1.51
CA LEU A 52 6.33 2.92 -0.23
C LEU A 52 6.12 1.44 0.05
N LEU A 53 4.96 0.89 -0.34
CA LEU A 53 4.70 -0.55 -0.28
C LEU A 53 5.70 -1.33 -1.15
N ALA A 54 5.93 -0.88 -2.39
CA ALA A 54 6.91 -1.48 -3.30
C ALA A 54 8.32 -1.46 -2.69
N VAL A 55 8.76 -0.31 -2.16
CA VAL A 55 10.05 -0.19 -1.45
C VAL A 55 10.12 -1.15 -0.27
N SER A 56 9.07 -1.23 0.55
CA SER A 56 9.02 -2.14 1.71
C SER A 56 9.14 -3.62 1.31
N LEU A 57 8.53 -4.00 0.18
CA LEU A 57 8.62 -5.36 -0.36
C LEU A 57 10.02 -5.66 -0.91
N LEU A 58 10.67 -4.71 -1.58
CA LEU A 58 12.00 -4.87 -2.16
C LEU A 58 13.13 -4.91 -1.11
N LEU A 59 13.00 -4.16 -0.01
CA LEU A 59 14.04 -4.12 1.05
C LEU A 59 14.35 -5.50 1.65
N GLY A 60 13.36 -6.38 1.74
CA GLY A 60 13.55 -7.74 2.26
C GLY A 60 14.59 -8.54 1.46
N PRO A 61 14.34 -8.84 0.18
CA PRO A 61 15.27 -9.57 -0.68
C PRO A 61 16.58 -8.80 -0.96
N ILE A 62 16.55 -7.47 -1.12
CA ILE A 62 17.78 -6.67 -1.29
C ILE A 62 18.74 -6.87 -0.13
N ASN A 63 18.25 -6.80 1.12
CA ASN A 63 19.09 -7.03 2.29
C ASN A 63 19.67 -8.45 2.34
N LEU A 64 18.94 -9.44 1.83
CA LEU A 64 19.43 -10.82 1.73
C LEU A 64 20.56 -10.93 0.69
N MET A 65 20.41 -10.31 -0.47
CA MET A 65 21.41 -10.25 -1.54
C MET A 65 22.69 -9.55 -1.06
N LEU A 66 22.54 -8.44 -0.34
CA LEU A 66 23.64 -7.67 0.25
C LEU A 66 24.23 -8.29 1.52
N LYS A 67 23.72 -9.45 1.96
CA LYS A 67 24.13 -10.15 3.21
C LYS A 67 24.05 -9.26 4.47
N ILE A 68 23.19 -8.25 4.45
CA ILE A 68 22.94 -7.38 5.61
C ILE A 68 22.13 -8.16 6.63
N LYS A 69 22.55 -8.13 7.91
CA LYS A 69 21.79 -8.77 9.01
C LYS A 69 20.38 -8.21 9.04
N ASN A 70 19.40 -9.07 8.78
CA ASN A 70 17.99 -8.71 8.63
C ASN A 70 17.23 -9.24 9.85
N PRO A 71 17.16 -8.49 10.98
CA PRO A 71 16.36 -8.90 12.12
C PRO A 71 14.90 -9.11 11.70
N ILE A 72 14.18 -9.99 12.42
CA ILE A 72 12.81 -10.43 12.08
C ILE A 72 11.87 -9.24 11.81
N SER A 73 12.12 -8.09 12.46
CA SER A 73 11.60 -6.78 12.13
C SER A 73 12.74 -5.79 11.96
N THR A 74 13.23 -5.55 10.74
CA THR A 74 14.04 -4.36 10.47
C THR A 74 13.20 -3.12 10.69
N ASN A 75 13.64 -2.23 11.58
CA ASN A 75 12.92 -1.00 11.89
C ASN A 75 12.63 -0.19 10.62
N VAL A 76 13.57 -0.08 9.68
CA VAL A 76 13.35 0.69 8.44
C VAL A 76 12.23 0.12 7.58
N ARG A 77 12.28 -1.18 7.21
CA ARG A 77 11.23 -1.82 6.40
C ARG A 77 9.86 -1.74 7.06
N ARG A 78 9.79 -2.01 8.37
CA ARG A 78 8.54 -1.94 9.12
C ARG A 78 7.99 -0.51 9.14
N ASP A 79 8.85 0.48 9.36
CA ASP A 79 8.44 1.87 9.50
C ASP A 79 7.95 2.44 8.17
N ILE A 80 8.63 2.09 7.06
CA ILE A 80 8.16 2.38 5.70
C ILE A 80 6.81 1.71 5.43
N GLY A 81 6.68 0.42 5.78
CA GLY A 81 5.42 -0.30 5.63
C GLY A 81 4.26 0.30 6.43
N VAL A 82 4.50 0.72 7.67
CA VAL A 82 3.49 1.39 8.52
C VAL A 82 3.13 2.76 7.95
N PHE A 83 4.11 3.57 7.56
CA PHE A 83 3.84 4.90 7.02
C PHE A 83 3.10 4.83 5.67
N GLY A 84 3.55 3.97 4.75
CA GLY A 84 2.85 3.70 3.49
C GLY A 84 1.45 3.12 3.73
N GLY A 85 1.29 2.28 4.76
CA GLY A 85 -0.01 1.75 5.15
C GLY A 85 -0.98 2.81 5.68
N ILE A 86 -0.50 3.75 6.50
CA ILE A 86 -1.31 4.89 6.96
C ILE A 86 -1.77 5.74 5.77
N LEU A 87 -0.89 6.01 4.80
CA LEU A 87 -1.27 6.71 3.57
C LEU A 87 -2.30 5.91 2.75
N GLY A 88 -2.18 4.58 2.71
CA GLY A 88 -3.15 3.71 2.06
C GLY A 88 -4.52 3.76 2.73
N LEU A 89 -4.57 3.82 4.07
CA LEU A 89 -5.82 4.00 4.81
C LEU A 89 -6.44 5.39 4.57
N ILE A 90 -5.62 6.44 4.55
CA ILE A 90 -6.08 7.80 4.18
C ILE A 90 -6.67 7.78 2.77
N HIS A 91 -5.97 7.17 1.80
CA HIS A 91 -6.44 7.00 0.44
C HIS A 91 -7.80 6.28 0.40
N SER A 92 -7.95 5.15 1.09
CA SER A 92 -9.20 4.40 1.12
C SER A 92 -10.35 5.19 1.75
N VAL A 93 -10.12 5.85 2.88
CA VAL A 93 -11.17 6.61 3.57
C VAL A 93 -11.58 7.83 2.76
N VAL A 94 -10.62 8.65 2.30
CA VAL A 94 -10.92 9.87 1.54
C VAL A 94 -11.44 9.55 0.14
N GLY A 95 -10.93 8.49 -0.49
CA GLY A 95 -11.35 8.05 -1.81
C GLY A 95 -12.82 7.64 -1.89
N LEU A 96 -13.41 7.16 -0.78
CA LEU A 96 -14.85 6.87 -0.67
C LEU A 96 -15.74 8.11 -0.76
N PHE A 97 -15.17 9.32 -0.64
CA PHE A 97 -15.88 10.60 -0.78
C PHE A 97 -15.57 11.32 -2.10
N MET A 98 -14.80 10.71 -3.01
CA MET A 98 -14.42 11.32 -4.29
C MET A 98 -15.59 11.41 -5.28
N HIS A 99 -16.52 10.45 -5.22
CA HIS A 99 -17.64 10.31 -6.15
C HIS A 99 -18.98 10.27 -5.41
N PHE A 100 -20.07 10.30 -6.19
CA PHE A 100 -21.45 10.15 -5.73
C PHE A 100 -21.84 11.06 -4.55
N THR A 101 -21.30 12.28 -4.53
CA THR A 101 -21.60 13.31 -3.50
C THR A 101 -21.47 12.77 -2.07
N GLY A 102 -20.49 11.90 -1.82
CA GLY A 102 -20.24 11.35 -0.49
C GLY A 102 -21.17 10.22 -0.05
N ARG A 103 -21.79 9.50 -1.01
CA ARG A 103 -22.56 8.26 -0.76
C ARG A 103 -21.68 7.03 -1.00
N PRO A 104 -20.85 6.60 -0.02
CA PRO A 104 -19.80 5.61 -0.24
C PRO A 104 -20.31 4.21 -0.58
N TRP A 105 -21.55 3.85 -0.22
CA TRP A 105 -22.11 2.53 -0.57
C TRP A 105 -22.29 2.36 -2.08
N LEU A 106 -22.47 3.45 -2.84
CA LEU A 106 -22.60 3.44 -4.30
C LEU A 106 -21.31 3.04 -5.04
N TYR A 107 -20.20 2.91 -4.31
CA TYR A 107 -18.97 2.34 -4.85
C TYR A 107 -19.09 0.82 -5.07
N PHE A 108 -19.98 0.18 -4.32
CA PHE A 108 -20.17 -1.27 -4.30
C PHE A 108 -21.49 -1.68 -4.94
N VAL A 109 -22.54 -0.88 -4.76
CA VAL A 109 -23.85 -1.13 -5.37
C VAL A 109 -24.24 -0.02 -6.34
N GLU A 110 -25.13 -0.34 -7.27
CA GLU A 110 -25.76 0.65 -8.15
C GLU A 110 -27.27 0.69 -7.94
N GLU A 111 -27.83 1.88 -8.05
CA GLU A 111 -29.28 2.10 -7.98
C GLU A 111 -29.94 1.54 -9.24
N VAL A 112 -30.93 0.67 -9.04
CA VAL A 112 -31.76 0.08 -10.11
C VAL A 112 -33.23 0.35 -9.80
N GLU A 113 -34.13 0.14 -10.76
CA GLU A 113 -35.56 0.45 -10.62
C GLU A 113 -36.19 -0.07 -9.31
N LYS A 114 -35.72 -1.21 -8.82
CA LYS A 114 -36.18 -1.83 -7.57
C LYS A 114 -35.04 -2.03 -6.56
N GLY A 115 -34.37 -0.94 -6.19
CA GLY A 115 -33.41 -0.92 -5.07
C GLY A 115 -31.96 -0.90 -5.54
N PHE A 116 -31.17 -1.88 -5.09
CA PHE A 116 -29.71 -1.90 -5.31
C PHE A 116 -29.24 -3.23 -5.90
N ALA A 117 -28.40 -3.14 -6.94
CA ALA A 117 -27.70 -4.29 -7.52
C ALA A 117 -26.20 -4.23 -7.20
N ILE A 118 -25.56 -5.40 -7.12
CA ILE A 118 -24.11 -5.50 -6.95
C ILE A 118 -23.43 -4.98 -8.21
N ARG A 119 -22.51 -4.03 -8.06
CA ARG A 119 -21.80 -3.44 -9.19
C ARG A 119 -20.67 -4.38 -9.65
N SER A 120 -20.85 -5.11 -10.76
CA SER A 120 -19.90 -6.13 -11.23
C SER A 120 -18.89 -5.62 -12.27
N GLY A 121 -19.09 -4.43 -12.84
CA GLY A 121 -18.17 -3.84 -13.82
C GLY A 121 -16.82 -3.39 -13.23
N ASN A 122 -15.93 -2.86 -14.08
CA ASN A 122 -14.57 -2.46 -13.69
C ASN A 122 -14.54 -1.54 -12.47
N PHE A 123 -15.43 -0.55 -12.37
CA PHE A 123 -15.54 0.31 -11.18
C PHE A 123 -15.81 -0.49 -9.89
N GLY A 124 -16.75 -1.43 -9.94
CA GLY A 124 -17.09 -2.27 -8.78
C GLY A 124 -15.95 -3.21 -8.42
N LEU A 125 -15.36 -3.89 -9.40
CA LEU A 125 -14.17 -4.75 -9.20
C LEU A 125 -13.00 -3.98 -8.59
N ALA A 126 -12.76 -2.74 -9.04
CA ALA A 126 -11.76 -1.86 -8.44
C ALA A 126 -12.06 -1.61 -6.96
N ASN A 127 -13.32 -1.35 -6.60
CA ASN A 127 -13.69 -1.07 -5.22
C ASN A 127 -13.68 -2.31 -4.32
N TYR A 128 -14.09 -3.48 -4.81
CA TYR A 128 -14.00 -4.73 -4.05
C TYR A 128 -12.56 -5.10 -3.76
N THR A 129 -11.70 -5.09 -4.78
CA THR A 129 -10.27 -5.37 -4.60
C THR A 129 -9.60 -4.36 -3.66
N GLY A 130 -9.96 -3.08 -3.78
CA GLY A 130 -9.53 -2.02 -2.86
C GLY A 130 -10.01 -2.23 -1.42
N LEU A 131 -11.27 -2.63 -1.22
CA LEU A 131 -11.85 -2.91 0.09
C LEU A 131 -11.16 -4.10 0.77
N PHE A 132 -11.03 -5.23 0.08
CA PHE A 132 -10.33 -6.40 0.64
C PHE A 132 -8.85 -6.08 0.92
N GLY A 133 -8.21 -5.30 0.04
CA GLY A 133 -6.86 -4.78 0.28
C GLY A 133 -6.78 -3.92 1.54
N ALA A 134 -7.72 -3.00 1.73
CA ALA A 134 -7.78 -2.12 2.90
C ALA A 134 -8.03 -2.90 4.20
N LEU A 135 -8.91 -3.91 4.20
CA LEU A 135 -9.14 -4.76 5.37
C LEU A 135 -7.87 -5.52 5.79
N ILE A 136 -7.13 -6.07 4.82
CA ILE A 136 -5.83 -6.69 5.08
C ILE A 136 -4.84 -5.63 5.58
N LEU A 137 -4.84 -4.44 4.99
CA LEU A 137 -3.95 -3.35 5.41
C LEU A 137 -4.19 -2.92 6.86
N ILE A 138 -5.45 -2.79 7.28
CA ILE A 138 -5.83 -2.49 8.67
C ILE A 138 -5.23 -3.55 9.60
N LEU A 139 -5.45 -4.84 9.29
CA LEU A 139 -4.89 -5.94 10.06
C LEU A 139 -3.36 -5.80 10.18
N LEU A 140 -2.68 -5.59 9.06
CA LEU A 140 -1.21 -5.51 9.01
C LEU A 140 -0.67 -4.31 9.80
N VAL A 141 -1.28 -3.13 9.67
CA VAL A 141 -0.88 -1.93 10.41
C VAL A 141 -1.09 -2.13 11.92
N VAL A 142 -2.25 -2.68 12.32
CA VAL A 142 -2.57 -2.95 13.73
C VAL A 142 -1.56 -3.90 14.37
N ILE A 143 -1.13 -4.95 13.68
CA ILE A 143 -0.16 -5.90 14.24
C ILE A 143 1.31 -5.46 14.08
N SER A 144 1.59 -4.34 13.42
CA SER A 144 2.95 -3.87 13.12
C SER A 144 3.62 -3.09 14.27
N ASN A 145 3.49 -3.60 15.50
CA ASN A 145 4.12 -3.03 16.69
C ASN A 145 4.74 -4.09 17.61
N ASP A 146 5.57 -3.63 18.54
CA ASP A 146 6.33 -4.51 19.45
C ASP A 146 5.43 -5.24 20.45
N TYR A 147 4.20 -4.76 20.70
CA TYR A 147 3.23 -5.46 21.53
C TYR A 147 2.73 -6.73 20.84
N PHE A 148 2.19 -6.61 19.62
CA PHE A 148 1.69 -7.77 18.86
C PHE A 148 2.82 -8.71 18.45
N LEU A 149 4.02 -8.22 18.14
CA LEU A 149 5.18 -9.07 17.87
C LEU A 149 5.51 -9.98 19.06
N ARG A 150 5.46 -9.44 20.29
CA ARG A 150 5.68 -10.22 21.52
C ARG A 150 4.51 -11.18 21.80
N LYS A 151 3.27 -10.71 21.65
CA LYS A 151 2.06 -11.49 21.93
C LYS A 151 1.88 -12.68 20.98
N LEU A 152 2.08 -12.47 19.67
CA LEU A 152 1.90 -13.50 18.65
C LEU A 152 3.11 -14.41 18.49
N LYS A 153 4.27 -14.01 19.02
CA LYS A 153 5.59 -14.59 18.75
C LYS A 153 6.02 -14.42 17.29
N ALA A 154 7.33 -14.48 17.06
CA ALA A 154 7.94 -14.16 15.77
C ALA A 154 7.38 -14.97 14.59
N ALA A 155 7.14 -16.27 14.76
CA ALA A 155 6.67 -17.14 13.68
C ALA A 155 5.25 -16.81 13.21
N LYS A 156 4.28 -16.74 14.13
CA LYS A 156 2.89 -16.42 13.77
C LYS A 156 2.75 -14.99 13.27
N TRP A 157 3.42 -14.03 13.91
CA TRP A 157 3.46 -12.64 13.46
C TRP A 157 3.97 -12.55 12.02
N LYS A 158 5.08 -13.25 11.71
CA LYS A 158 5.65 -13.25 10.35
C LYS A 158 4.72 -13.89 9.33
N ASN A 159 3.96 -14.92 9.69
CA ASN A 159 2.99 -15.54 8.78
C ASN A 159 1.83 -14.57 8.49
N LEU A 160 1.30 -13.86 9.48
CA LEU A 160 0.31 -12.80 9.25
C LEU A 160 0.87 -11.67 8.38
N GLN A 161 2.13 -11.29 8.57
CA GLN A 161 2.79 -10.28 7.73
C GLN A 161 2.93 -10.71 6.25
N ARG A 162 2.77 -12.00 5.90
CA ARG A 162 2.78 -12.45 4.50
C ARG A 162 1.49 -12.11 3.75
N PHE A 163 0.41 -11.76 4.45
CA PHE A 163 -0.79 -11.21 3.79
C PHE A 163 -0.49 -9.92 3.02
N THR A 164 0.65 -9.26 3.27
CA THR A 164 1.17 -8.17 2.42
C THR A 164 1.28 -8.57 0.94
N TYR A 165 1.59 -9.84 0.62
CA TYR A 165 1.67 -10.29 -0.77
C TYR A 165 0.28 -10.30 -1.42
N LEU A 166 -0.72 -10.88 -0.74
CA LEU A 166 -2.10 -10.87 -1.22
C LEU A 166 -2.63 -9.43 -1.35
N MET A 167 -2.38 -8.60 -0.34
CA MET A 167 -2.73 -7.19 -0.36
C MET A 167 -2.11 -6.46 -1.55
N PHE A 168 -0.83 -6.71 -1.85
CA PHE A 168 -0.16 -6.11 -3.00
C PHE A 168 -0.83 -6.50 -4.33
N VAL A 169 -1.18 -7.79 -4.52
CA VAL A 169 -1.92 -8.23 -5.71
C VAL A 169 -3.28 -7.52 -5.81
N LEU A 170 -4.03 -7.45 -4.70
CA LEU A 170 -5.31 -6.75 -4.66
C LEU A 170 -5.19 -5.26 -4.99
N VAL A 171 -4.16 -4.58 -4.49
CA VAL A 171 -3.91 -3.16 -4.78
C VAL A 171 -3.53 -2.96 -6.25
N ILE A 172 -2.71 -3.83 -6.85
CA ILE A 172 -2.40 -3.78 -8.28
C ILE A 172 -3.67 -3.98 -9.12
N ALA A 173 -4.49 -4.97 -8.77
CA ALA A 173 -5.77 -5.21 -9.44
C ALA A 173 -6.71 -4.00 -9.32
N HIS A 174 -6.82 -3.41 -8.12
CA HIS A 174 -7.58 -2.19 -7.87
C HIS A 174 -7.13 -1.03 -8.79
N CYS A 175 -5.83 -0.80 -8.91
CA CYS A 175 -5.29 0.24 -9.81
C CYS A 175 -5.61 -0.05 -11.28
N ILE A 176 -5.44 -1.29 -11.73
CA ILE A 176 -5.74 -1.70 -13.12
C ILE A 176 -7.23 -1.51 -13.41
N PHE A 177 -8.13 -1.99 -12.56
CA PHE A 177 -9.57 -1.85 -12.78
C PHE A 177 -10.03 -0.39 -12.80
N TYR A 178 -9.48 0.48 -11.96
CA TYR A 178 -9.78 1.92 -12.02
C TYR A 178 -9.35 2.56 -13.34
N ARG A 179 -8.19 2.15 -13.87
CA ARG A 179 -7.68 2.64 -15.15
C ARG A 179 -8.51 2.15 -16.33
N LEU A 180 -8.88 0.87 -16.33
CA LEU A 180 -9.79 0.29 -17.33
C LEU A 180 -11.17 0.94 -17.27
N ASN A 181 -11.69 1.24 -16.08
CA ASN A 181 -12.96 1.94 -15.92
C ASN A 181 -12.92 3.38 -16.47
N ALA A 182 -11.76 4.03 -16.42
CA ALA A 182 -11.58 5.39 -16.89
C ALA A 182 -11.16 5.47 -18.37
N ASP A 183 -11.04 4.33 -19.06
CA ASP A 183 -10.45 4.22 -20.40
C ASP A 183 -9.06 4.88 -20.49
N LYS A 184 -8.29 4.85 -19.38
CA LYS A 184 -6.97 5.48 -19.26
C LYS A 184 -5.85 4.45 -19.36
N ILE A 185 -5.53 4.05 -20.57
CA ILE A 185 -4.34 3.25 -20.90
C ILE A 185 -3.16 4.19 -21.17
N ASP A 186 -2.64 4.79 -20.10
CA ASP A 186 -1.53 5.74 -20.14
C ASP A 186 -0.23 5.13 -19.60
N LEU A 187 0.84 5.94 -19.52
CA LEU A 187 2.13 5.50 -18.98
C LEU A 187 1.98 4.85 -17.60
N ILE A 188 1.13 5.40 -16.72
CA ILE A 188 0.95 4.88 -15.37
C ILE A 188 0.33 3.47 -15.41
N PHE A 189 -0.64 3.22 -16.30
CA PHE A 189 -1.18 1.88 -16.50
C PHE A 189 -0.07 0.87 -16.83
N TYR A 190 0.82 1.22 -17.76
CA TYR A 190 1.92 0.34 -18.14
C TYR A 190 2.97 0.15 -17.05
N LEU A 191 3.09 1.04 -16.07
CA LEU A 191 4.04 0.90 -14.96
C LEU A 191 3.64 -0.15 -13.91
N TYR A 192 2.36 -0.53 -13.83
CA TYR A 192 1.90 -1.53 -12.84
C TYR A 192 2.47 -2.92 -13.09
N LEU A 193 2.56 -3.34 -14.36
CA LEU A 193 3.09 -4.66 -14.72
C LEU A 193 4.60 -4.79 -14.42
N PRO A 194 5.49 -3.88 -14.87
CA PRO A 194 6.89 -3.87 -14.47
C PRO A 194 7.07 -3.83 -12.96
N MET A 195 6.33 -2.98 -12.23
CA MET A 195 6.42 -2.93 -10.77
C MET A 195 6.07 -4.28 -10.13
N PHE A 196 4.99 -4.93 -10.58
CA PHE A 196 4.61 -6.27 -10.14
C PHE A 196 5.70 -7.30 -10.43
N LEU A 197 6.20 -7.33 -11.66
CA LEU A 197 7.25 -8.28 -12.09
C LEU A 197 8.55 -8.06 -11.31
N THR A 198 8.98 -6.82 -11.12
CA THR A 198 10.18 -6.50 -10.31
C THR A 198 10.01 -7.03 -8.90
N ILE A 199 8.88 -6.76 -8.24
CA ILE A 199 8.64 -7.25 -6.88
C ILE A 199 8.63 -8.78 -6.86
N LEU A 200 7.95 -9.43 -7.80
CA LEU A 200 7.88 -10.88 -7.91
C LEU A 200 9.27 -11.51 -8.04
N VAL A 201 10.07 -11.04 -9.01
CA VAL A 201 11.44 -11.52 -9.23
C VAL A 201 12.29 -11.38 -7.97
N PHE A 202 12.25 -10.22 -7.32
CA PHE A 202 13.00 -10.00 -6.07
C PHE A 202 12.51 -10.91 -4.94
N GLN A 203 11.20 -11.15 -4.80
CA GLN A 203 10.70 -12.10 -3.80
C GLN A 203 11.18 -13.53 -4.09
N LEU A 204 11.16 -13.97 -5.34
CA LEU A 204 11.64 -15.30 -5.74
C LEU A 204 13.14 -15.46 -5.45
N ILE A 205 13.96 -14.44 -5.77
CA ILE A 205 15.39 -14.41 -5.41
C ILE A 205 15.56 -14.52 -3.89
N GLY A 206 14.76 -13.77 -3.12
CA GLY A 206 14.80 -13.81 -1.65
C GLY A 206 14.46 -15.20 -1.08
N ILE A 207 13.47 -15.89 -1.66
CA ILE A 207 13.09 -17.26 -1.29
C ILE A 207 14.23 -18.23 -1.62
N TRP A 208 14.79 -18.13 -2.82
CA TRP A 208 15.89 -18.98 -3.28
C TRP A 208 17.13 -18.85 -2.38
N LEU A 209 17.56 -17.61 -2.10
CA LEU A 209 18.70 -17.34 -1.21
C LEU A 209 18.49 -17.88 0.20
N LYS A 210 17.26 -17.79 0.72
CA LYS A 210 16.93 -18.28 2.06
C LYS A 210 16.94 -19.80 2.12
N THR A 211 16.50 -20.46 1.06
CA THR A 211 16.48 -21.94 0.98
C THR A 211 17.89 -22.51 0.87
N ARG A 212 18.78 -21.85 0.10
CA ARG A 212 20.20 -22.25 -0.01
C ARG A 212 21.02 -22.08 1.27
N LYS A 213 20.67 -21.15 2.15
CA LYS A 213 21.36 -20.96 3.45
C LYS A 213 20.98 -21.98 4.53
N ASN A 214 20.01 -22.86 4.26
CA ASN A 214 19.58 -23.92 5.17
C ASN A 214 20.13 -25.32 4.75
N ILE A 215 21.32 -25.35 4.15
CA ILE A 215 22.27 -26.49 4.21
C ILE A 215 23.49 -25.97 4.97
#